data_AF-A0A523MBU3-F1
#
_entry.id   AF-A0A523MBU3-F1
#
_cell.length_a   1.000
_cell.length_b   1.000
_cell.length_c   1.000
_cell.angle_alpha   90.00
_cell.angle_beta   90.00
_cell.angle_gamma   90.00
#
_symmetry.space_group_name_H-M   'P 1'
#
loop_
_entity.id
_entity.type
_entity.pdbx_description
1 polymer ?
#
loop_
_entity_poly.entity_id
_entity_poly.type
_entity_poly.pdbx_seq_one_letter_code
_entity_poly.pdbx_strand_id
1 'polypeptide(L)'
;MSGIFDSAQAWPWCYIRTMPESTDKTAEDLYAEVSKLSSAERDKLVAMLNQDYPQPASAAKIDTAWADELRRRVALLRAGQMATVSGDEAIQRARARLAAGRK
;
A
#
# COMPACT_ATOMS: atom_id res chain seq x y z
N MET A 1 43.68 17.44 17.15
CA MET A 1 43.69 17.13 15.70
C MET A 1 42.26 17.17 15.22
N SER A 2 41.85 18.32 14.69
CA SER A 2 40.51 18.57 14.19
C SER A 2 40.50 18.22 12.70
N GLY A 3 39.79 17.16 12.31
CA GLY A 3 39.60 16.79 10.91
C GLY A 3 38.51 17.64 10.31
N ILE A 4 38.90 18.74 9.67
CA ILE A 4 38.04 19.57 8.83
C ILE A 4 37.67 18.72 7.60
N PHE A 5 36.41 18.30 7.51
CA PHE A 5 35.84 17.81 6.26
C PHE A 5 35.63 19.02 5.35
N ASP A 6 36.55 19.19 4.41
CA ASP A 6 36.50 20.24 3.39
C ASP A 6 35.31 19.96 2.46
N SER A 7 34.29 20.83 2.53
CA SER A 7 33.01 20.72 1.83
C SER A 7 33.10 21.02 0.33
N ALA A 8 34.31 21.19 -0.22
CA ALA A 8 34.53 21.58 -1.60
C ALA A 8 34.41 20.45 -2.64
N GLN A 9 34.03 19.22 -2.26
CA GLN A 9 33.84 18.10 -3.19
C GLN A 9 32.47 17.40 -3.04
N ALA A 10 31.40 18.16 -2.81
CA ALA A 10 30.04 17.64 -2.98
C ALA A 10 29.73 17.54 -4.49
N TRP A 11 29.37 16.34 -4.93
CA TRP A 11 29.10 16.03 -6.34
C TRP A 11 27.84 16.78 -6.82
N PRO A 12 27.76 17.20 -8.10
CA PRO A 12 26.68 18.07 -8.61
C PRO A 12 25.26 17.48 -8.55
N TRP A 13 25.11 16.18 -8.23
CA TRP A 13 23.83 15.52 -8.03
C TRP A 13 23.40 15.42 -6.56
N CYS A 14 24.29 15.77 -5.62
CA CYS A 14 23.98 15.89 -4.19
C CYS A 14 23.33 17.25 -3.93
N TYR A 15 22.16 17.46 -4.52
CA TYR A 15 21.29 18.56 -4.17
C TYR A 15 20.76 18.27 -2.76
N ILE A 16 21.46 18.76 -1.72
CA ILE A 16 20.85 18.96 -0.40
C ILE A 16 19.82 20.07 -0.59
N ARG A 17 18.67 19.70 -1.17
CA ARG A 17 17.44 20.45 -0.98
C ARG A 17 17.20 20.32 0.50
N THR A 18 17.32 21.41 1.24
CA THR A 18 16.69 21.53 2.55
C THR A 18 15.19 21.28 2.32
N MET A 19 14.75 20.03 2.46
CA MET A 19 13.35 19.73 2.66
C MET A 19 12.98 20.44 3.97
N PRO A 20 11.94 21.29 4.02
CA PRO A 20 11.38 21.64 5.31
C PRO A 20 11.05 20.31 6.01
N GLU A 21 11.44 20.17 7.27
CA GLU A 21 11.18 18.98 8.08
C GLU A 21 9.72 18.57 7.89
N SER A 22 9.48 17.52 7.08
CA SER A 22 8.14 16.96 6.96
C SER A 22 7.91 16.23 8.26
N THR A 23 7.15 16.82 9.16
CA THR A 23 6.65 16.10 10.32
C THR A 23 5.97 14.84 9.79
N ASP A 24 6.41 13.67 10.23
CA ASP A 24 5.81 12.40 9.81
C ASP A 24 4.33 12.45 10.17
N LYS A 25 3.48 12.51 9.14
CA LYS A 25 2.03 12.51 9.35
C LYS A 25 1.61 11.12 9.79
N THR A 26 0.83 11.05 10.86
CA THR A 26 0.23 9.79 11.29
C THR A 26 -0.87 9.36 10.32
N ALA A 27 -1.29 8.09 10.40
CA ALA A 27 -2.42 7.60 9.61
C ALA A 27 -3.71 8.37 9.94
N GLU A 28 -3.85 8.80 11.19
CA GLU A 28 -4.94 9.61 11.72
C GLU A 28 -4.97 11.01 11.11
N ASP A 29 -3.81 11.66 10.98
CA ASP A 29 -3.69 12.97 10.32
C ASP A 29 -4.08 12.90 8.85
N LEU A 30 -3.63 11.84 8.16
CA LEU A 30 -4.00 11.59 6.76
C LEU A 30 -5.49 11.33 6.62
N TYR A 31 -6.08 10.53 7.52
CA TYR A 31 -7.52 10.27 7.52
C TYR A 31 -8.33 11.55 7.73
N ALA A 32 -7.92 12.41 8.66
CA ALA A 32 -8.59 13.67 8.94
C ALA A 32 -8.58 14.61 7.73
N GLU A 33 -7.48 14.68 6.99
CA GLU A 33 -7.40 15.51 5.78
C GLU A 33 -8.21 14.92 4.61
N VAL A 34 -8.11 13.60 4.37
CA VAL A 34 -8.86 12.94 3.28
C VAL A 34 -10.38 12.99 3.54
N SER A 35 -10.80 13.00 4.80
CA SER A 35 -12.23 13.09 5.17
C SER A 35 -12.86 14.45 4.83
N LYS A 36 -12.07 15.49 4.62
CA LYS A 36 -12.56 16.83 4.21
C LYS A 36 -12.83 16.91 2.72
N LEU A 37 -12.34 15.96 1.92
CA LEU A 37 -12.48 15.98 0.47
C LEU A 37 -13.90 15.58 0.04
N SER A 38 -14.37 16.19 -1.05
CA SER A 38 -15.59 15.74 -1.74
C SER A 38 -15.41 14.36 -2.36
N SER A 39 -16.50 13.71 -2.77
CA SER A 39 -16.42 12.39 -3.42
C SER A 39 -15.54 12.42 -4.67
N ALA A 40 -15.72 13.43 -5.53
CA ALA A 40 -14.96 13.56 -6.77
C ALA A 40 -13.46 13.78 -6.53
N GLU A 41 -13.11 14.55 -5.49
CA GLU A 41 -11.71 14.76 -5.10
C GLU A 41 -11.07 13.51 -4.53
N ARG A 42 -11.81 12.71 -3.75
CA ARG A 42 -11.34 11.41 -3.27
C ARG A 42 -11.11 10.43 -4.42
N ASP A 43 -12.02 10.36 -5.39
CA ASP A 43 -11.87 9.50 -6.56
C ASP A 43 -10.62 9.88 -7.37
N LYS A 44 -10.39 11.18 -7.55
CA LYS A 44 -9.18 11.70 -8.21
C LYS A 44 -7.91 11.34 -7.42
N LEU A 45 -7.92 11.49 -6.09
CA LEU A 45 -6.80 11.13 -5.23
C LEU A 45 -6.48 9.63 -5.32
N VAL A 46 -7.49 8.76 -5.27
CA VAL A 46 -7.33 7.31 -5.42
C VAL A 46 -6.70 6.97 -6.78
N ALA A 47 -7.16 7.61 -7.86
CA ALA A 47 -6.59 7.42 -9.19
C ALA A 47 -5.09 7.80 -9.24
N MET A 48 -4.70 8.92 -8.61
CA MET A 48 -3.31 9.35 -8.52
C MET A 48 -2.46 8.37 -7.70
N LEU A 49 -2.95 7.94 -6.53
CA LEU A 49 -2.23 6.96 -5.69
C LEU A 49 -2.01 5.63 -6.41
N ASN A 50 -2.98 5.19 -7.23
CA ASN A 50 -2.86 3.98 -8.03
C ASN A 50 -1.88 4.12 -9.20
N GLN A 51 -1.72 5.33 -9.75
CA GLN A 51 -0.75 5.63 -10.81
C GLN A 51 0.68 5.74 -10.28
N ASP A 52 0.84 6.35 -9.11
CA ASP A 52 2.14 6.57 -8.48
C ASP A 52 2.67 5.35 -7.74
N TYR A 53 1.87 4.28 -7.58
CA TYR A 53 2.35 3.04 -6.98
C TYR A 53 3.25 2.30 -7.98
N PRO A 54 4.59 2.33 -7.80
CA PRO A 54 5.48 1.70 -8.76
C PRO A 54 5.26 0.20 -8.69
N GLN A 55 4.73 -0.36 -9.78
CA GLN A 55 4.60 -1.80 -9.88
C GLN A 55 6.02 -2.39 -9.84
N PRO A 56 6.34 -3.26 -8.86
CA PRO A 56 7.65 -3.88 -8.83
C PRO A 56 7.87 -4.63 -10.14
N ALA A 57 9.13 -4.79 -10.58
CA ALA A 57 9.42 -5.56 -11.81
C ALA A 57 8.89 -7.01 -11.76
N SER A 58 8.57 -7.51 -10.56
CA SER A 58 7.89 -8.79 -10.30
C SER A 58 6.38 -8.76 -10.46
N ALA A 59 5.74 -7.59 -10.63
CA ALA A 59 4.29 -7.43 -10.69
C ALA A 59 3.66 -8.35 -11.75
N ALA A 60 4.23 -8.39 -12.96
CA ALA A 60 3.72 -9.29 -14.01
C ALA A 60 3.78 -10.79 -13.63
N LYS A 61 4.83 -11.21 -12.89
CA LYS A 61 4.93 -12.60 -12.39
C LYS A 61 3.94 -12.87 -11.26
N ILE A 62 3.77 -11.89 -10.36
CA ILE A 62 2.80 -11.94 -9.26
C ILE A 62 1.37 -12.02 -9.80
N ASP A 63 1.04 -11.19 -10.80
CA ASP A 63 -0.26 -11.18 -11.46
C ASP A 63 -0.55 -12.51 -12.16
N THR A 64 0.45 -13.07 -12.84
CA THR A 64 0.33 -14.39 -13.47
C THR A 64 0.06 -15.48 -12.42
N ALA A 65 0.81 -15.49 -11.32
CA ALA A 65 0.61 -16.46 -10.24
C ALA A 65 -0.77 -16.31 -9.59
N TRP A 66 -1.26 -15.08 -9.41
CA TRP A 66 -2.61 -14.82 -8.93
C TRP A 66 -3.68 -15.30 -9.91
N ALA A 67 -3.49 -15.07 -11.20
CA ALA A 67 -4.43 -15.53 -12.23
C ALA A 67 -4.52 -17.06 -12.26
N ASP A 68 -3.39 -17.76 -12.12
CA ASP A 68 -3.34 -19.22 -12.06
C ASP A 68 -4.04 -19.75 -10.80
N GLU A 69 -3.79 -19.14 -9.64
CA GLU A 69 -4.44 -19.53 -8.39
C GLU A 69 -5.95 -19.27 -8.41
N LEU A 70 -6.39 -18.15 -9.01
CA LEU A 70 -7.82 -17.86 -9.20
C LEU A 70 -8.48 -18.92 -10.08
N ARG A 71 -7.86 -19.29 -11.21
CA ARG A 71 -8.35 -20.36 -12.09
C ARG A 71 -8.47 -21.69 -11.34
N ARG A 72 -7.45 -22.04 -10.55
CA ARG A 72 -7.46 -23.26 -9.72
C ARG A 72 -8.60 -23.24 -8.69
N ARG A 73 -8.79 -22.15 -7.96
CA ARG A 73 -9.86 -22.02 -6.95
C ARG A 73 -11.25 -22.06 -7.55
N VAL A 74 -11.47 -21.44 -8.71
CA VAL A 74 -12.74 -21.51 -9.43
C VAL A 74 -13.05 -22.95 -9.85
N ALA A 75 -12.05 -23.71 -10.31
CA ALA A 75 -12.24 -25.12 -10.65
C ALA A 75 -12.64 -25.94 -9.41
N LEU A 76 -11.96 -25.77 -8.28
CA LEU A 76 -12.29 -26.45 -7.03
C LEU A 76 -13.69 -26.10 -6.50
N LEU A 77 -14.08 -24.82 -6.59
CA LEU A 77 -15.43 -24.37 -6.25
C LEU A 77 -16.48 -25.05 -7.11
N ARG A 78 -16.29 -25.07 -8.44
CA ARG A 78 -17.22 -25.70 -9.39
C ARG A 78 -17.31 -27.22 -9.19
N ALA A 79 -16.21 -27.85 -8.79
CA ALA A 79 -16.16 -29.26 -8.48
C ALA A 79 -16.72 -29.62 -7.08
N GLY A 80 -17.15 -28.63 -6.28
CA GLY A 80 -17.62 -28.85 -4.91
C GLY A 80 -16.52 -29.30 -3.94
N GLN A 81 -15.24 -29.10 -4.30
CA GLN A 81 -14.06 -29.53 -3.54
C GLN A 81 -13.54 -28.44 -2.58
N MET A 82 -14.27 -27.33 -2.44
CA MET A 82 -13.89 -26.22 -1.59
C MET A 82 -15.10 -25.74 -0.79
N ALA A 83 -14.94 -25.64 0.54
CA ALA A 83 -15.97 -25.10 1.41
C ALA A 83 -16.12 -23.59 1.20
N THR A 84 -17.36 -23.12 1.08
CA THR A 84 -17.71 -21.71 0.99
C THR A 84 -18.31 -21.21 2.28
N VAL A 85 -18.05 -19.94 2.59
CA VAL A 85 -18.75 -19.18 3.64
C VAL A 85 -19.42 -17.98 2.98
N SER A 86 -20.43 -17.40 3.63
CA SER A 86 -21.01 -16.14 3.14
C SER A 86 -19.98 -15.01 3.21
N GLY A 87 -20.15 -13.99 2.37
CA GLY A 87 -19.28 -12.82 2.38
C GLY A 87 -19.26 -12.12 3.74
N ASP A 88 -20.44 -11.98 4.36
CA ASP A 88 -20.58 -11.37 5.69
C ASP A 88 -19.82 -12.15 6.76
N GLU A 89 -19.93 -13.48 6.75
CA GLU A 89 -19.21 -14.34 7.68
C GLU A 89 -17.68 -14.24 7.47
N ALA A 90 -17.22 -14.20 6.22
CA ALA A 90 -15.81 -14.02 5.91
C ALA A 90 -15.27 -12.68 6.46
N ILE A 91 -16.01 -11.59 6.26
CA ILE A 91 -15.66 -10.25 6.76
C ILE A 91 -15.64 -10.23 8.29
N GLN A 92 -16.65 -10.78 8.94
CA GLN A 92 -16.73 -10.85 10.41
C GLN A 92 -15.54 -11.63 10.98
N ARG A 93 -15.21 -12.79 10.42
CA ARG A 93 -14.05 -13.61 10.83
C ARG A 93 -12.73 -12.85 10.65
N ALA A 94 -12.56 -12.14 9.55
CA ALA A 94 -11.36 -11.33 9.30
C ALA A 94 -11.22 -10.20 10.33
N ARG A 95 -12.29 -9.45 10.60
CA ARG A 95 -12.30 -8.38 11.62
C ARG A 95 -11.98 -8.91 13.01
N ALA A 96 -12.58 -10.03 13.40
CA ALA A 96 -12.33 -10.65 14.69
C ALA A 96 -10.83 -11.02 14.88
N ARG A 97 -10.18 -11.55 13.84
CA ARG A 97 -8.75 -11.88 13.87
C ARG A 97 -7.87 -10.63 14.02
N LEU A 98 -8.19 -9.56 13.28
CA LEU A 98 -7.46 -8.30 13.38
C LEU A 98 -7.61 -7.66 14.76
N ALA A 99 -8.79 -7.77 15.38
CA ALA A 99 -9.00 -7.30 16.75
C ALA A 99 -8.24 -8.15 17.79
N ALA A 100 -8.15 -9.46 17.58
CA ALA A 100 -7.42 -10.37 18.47
C ALA A 100 -5.89 -10.17 18.42
N GLY A 101 -5.34 -9.84 17.24
CA GLY A 101 -3.90 -9.61 17.05
C GLY A 101 -3.40 -8.22 17.47
N ARG A 102 -4.27 -7.34 17.98
CA ARG A 102 -3.93 -6.01 18.51
C ARG A 102 -3.70 -5.98 20.04
N LYS A 103 -3.76 -7.13 20.71
CA LYS A 103 -3.44 -7.28 22.14
C LYS A 103 -1.99 -7.71 22.31
#